data_AF-E9GFT5-F1
#
_entry.id   AF-E9GFT5-F1
#
_cell.length_a   1.000
_cell.length_b   1.000
_cell.length_c   1.000
_cell.angle_alpha   90.00
_cell.angle_beta   90.00
_cell.angle_gamma   90.00
#
_symmetry.space_group_name_H-M   'P 1'
#
loop_
_entity.id
_entity.type
_entity.pdbx_description
1 polymer ?
#
loop_
_entity_poly.entity_id
_entity_poly.type
_entity_poly.pdbx_seq_one_letter_code
_entity_poly.pdbx_strand_id
1 'polypeptide(L)'
;MSERLAGTSFSLLKYDNPVLVREPSDGNKRRVDELPQLQPASTGPAGGNTSRSIIATTPGPVPDPPSPPGGNKSRDAIRREAQDAINAILPPKEWTEDDQIWRQLVSSTPATRLDVLALQEQLDSRLKQRQAREIGICPIRRELYSQCFDELIRQVTVSCSERGFLLARVRDELNLTLLSYQTLYESSLAFGVRKALQAEIGRGEMEDQIEQLKHVEQNLECQKTELKVELERNAKRAQEDMDSLKEQHAQEVESLQQSNKQLKELLEGVLTGNK
;
A
#
# COMPACT_ATOMS: atom_id res chain seq x y z
N MET A 1 -24.93 31.38 -19.79
CA MET A 1 -24.00 31.51 -20.93
C MET A 1 -22.75 30.75 -20.56
N SER A 2 -22.64 29.51 -21.06
CA SER A 2 -21.55 28.58 -20.74
C SER A 2 -20.35 28.89 -21.62
N GLU A 3 -19.32 29.51 -21.06
CA GLU A 3 -17.99 29.52 -21.67
C GLU A 3 -17.36 28.12 -21.51
N ARG A 4 -17.49 27.31 -22.55
CA ARG A 4 -16.61 26.17 -22.79
C ARG A 4 -15.26 26.72 -23.24
N LEU A 5 -14.38 26.98 -22.30
CA LEU A 5 -12.94 27.14 -22.55
C LEU A 5 -12.26 25.78 -22.37
N ALA A 6 -12.47 24.88 -23.33
CA ALA A 6 -11.54 23.79 -23.54
C ALA A 6 -10.23 24.42 -24.07
N GLY A 7 -9.17 24.41 -23.26
CA GLY A 7 -7.82 24.72 -23.73
C GLY A 7 -7.05 25.87 -23.06
N THR A 8 -7.63 26.66 -22.16
CA THR A 8 -6.82 27.60 -21.34
C THR A 8 -6.14 26.82 -20.21
N SER A 9 -4.91 26.39 -20.49
CA SER A 9 -4.04 25.61 -19.62
C SER A 9 -3.89 26.24 -18.23
N PHE A 10 -4.48 25.61 -17.20
CA PHE A 10 -4.17 25.86 -15.79
C PHE A 10 -2.72 25.49 -15.39
N SER A 11 -1.85 25.23 -16.36
CA SER A 11 -0.47 24.77 -16.14
C SER A 11 0.47 25.94 -15.90
N LEU A 12 1.48 25.74 -15.05
CA LEU A 12 2.60 26.67 -14.92
C LEU A 12 3.63 26.55 -16.07
N LEU A 13 3.59 25.43 -16.81
CA LEU A 13 4.44 25.20 -17.97
C LEU A 13 3.93 26.01 -19.17
N LYS A 14 4.85 26.70 -19.85
CA LYS A 14 4.53 27.55 -21.00
C LYS A 14 4.35 26.72 -22.28
N TYR A 15 3.14 26.75 -22.82
CA TYR A 15 2.78 26.11 -24.08
C TYR A 15 2.62 27.13 -25.20
N ASP A 16 2.87 26.71 -26.44
CA ASP A 16 2.49 27.46 -27.63
C ASP A 16 0.98 27.26 -27.93
N ASN A 17 0.45 28.00 -28.90
CA ASN A 17 -0.94 27.83 -29.32
C ASN A 17 -1.17 26.43 -29.90
N PRO A 18 -2.32 25.81 -29.63
CA PRO A 18 -2.63 24.49 -30.17
C PRO A 18 -2.74 24.53 -31.69
N VAL A 19 -2.21 23.48 -32.34
CA VAL A 19 -2.18 23.31 -33.78
C VAL A 19 -3.00 22.08 -34.15
N LEU A 20 -3.83 22.21 -35.18
CA LEU A 20 -4.64 21.14 -35.74
C LEU A 20 -3.75 20.14 -36.51
N VAL A 21 -3.79 18.86 -36.13
CA VAL A 21 -3.00 17.78 -36.74
C VAL A 21 -3.81 16.96 -37.75
N ARG A 22 -5.12 16.77 -37.50
CA ARG A 22 -6.05 16.11 -38.45
C ARG A 22 -7.43 16.75 -38.39
N GLU A 23 -8.01 17.02 -39.56
CA GLU A 23 -9.43 17.38 -39.76
C GLU A 23 -10.32 16.13 -39.78
N PRO A 24 -11.64 16.26 -39.50
CA PRO A 24 -12.56 15.13 -39.52
C PRO A 24 -12.61 14.54 -40.92
N SER A 25 -12.41 13.23 -41.03
CA SER A 25 -12.57 12.51 -42.29
C SER A 25 -14.05 12.50 -42.68
N ASP A 26 -14.48 13.42 -43.54
CA ASP A 26 -15.71 13.23 -44.30
C ASP A 26 -15.60 11.95 -45.13
N GLY A 27 -16.57 11.06 -44.92
CA GLY A 27 -16.48 9.65 -45.28
C GLY A 27 -16.07 9.39 -46.73
N ASN A 28 -14.91 8.76 -46.91
CA ASN A 28 -14.64 8.00 -48.13
C ASN A 28 -14.13 6.61 -47.77
N LYS A 29 -15.06 5.65 -47.75
CA LYS A 29 -14.77 4.22 -47.72
C LYS A 29 -13.89 3.89 -48.93
N ARG A 30 -12.60 3.63 -48.73
CA ARG A 30 -11.78 2.90 -49.71
C ARG A 30 -11.06 1.75 -49.06
N ARG A 31 -11.55 0.57 -49.44
CA ARG A 31 -10.94 -0.76 -49.53
C ARG A 31 -9.65 -1.00 -48.74
N VAL A 32 -9.80 -1.92 -47.80
CA VAL A 32 -8.81 -2.92 -47.39
C VAL A 32 -8.18 -3.53 -48.65
N ASP A 33 -6.86 -3.42 -48.81
CA ASP A 33 -6.02 -4.40 -49.52
C ASP A 33 -4.54 -4.21 -49.07
N GLU A 34 -4.03 -5.28 -48.46
CA GLU A 34 -2.63 -5.75 -48.36
C GLU A 34 -1.55 -4.96 -47.59
N LEU A 35 -1.18 -5.53 -46.44
CA LEU A 35 0.08 -5.33 -45.71
C LEU A 35 1.25 -6.06 -46.40
N PRO A 36 2.40 -5.40 -46.65
CA PRO A 36 3.65 -6.12 -46.85
C PRO A 36 4.29 -6.47 -45.49
N GLN A 37 4.41 -7.77 -45.24
CA GLN A 37 5.10 -8.34 -44.09
C GLN A 37 6.61 -8.04 -44.14
N LEU A 38 7.15 -7.56 -43.02
CA LEU A 38 8.58 -7.45 -42.75
C LEU A 38 9.13 -8.86 -42.43
N GLN A 39 10.14 -9.31 -43.18
CA GLN A 39 10.89 -10.54 -42.86
C GLN A 39 12.02 -10.24 -41.85
N PRO A 40 12.35 -11.19 -40.95
CA PRO A 40 13.40 -11.03 -39.94
C PRO A 40 14.79 -11.38 -40.48
N ALA A 41 15.80 -10.72 -39.91
CA ALA A 41 17.22 -10.94 -40.17
C ALA A 41 17.71 -12.29 -39.64
N SER A 42 18.56 -12.98 -40.42
CA SER A 42 19.26 -14.21 -40.02
C SER A 42 20.77 -13.99 -39.88
N THR A 43 21.33 -14.68 -38.90
CA THR A 43 22.69 -14.62 -38.34
C THR A 43 23.68 -15.56 -39.05
N GLY A 44 24.83 -15.02 -39.51
CA GLY A 44 26.19 -15.63 -39.66
C GLY A 44 26.43 -16.86 -40.59
N PRO A 45 27.69 -17.36 -40.74
CA PRO A 45 29.01 -16.71 -40.84
C PRO A 45 29.94 -17.33 -41.96
N ALA A 46 31.20 -16.82 -42.06
CA ALA A 46 32.38 -17.36 -42.79
C ALA A 46 32.39 -17.24 -44.33
N GLY A 47 33.49 -17.02 -45.05
CA GLY A 47 34.92 -16.86 -44.79
C GLY A 47 35.69 -16.90 -46.14
N GLY A 48 36.92 -16.39 -46.21
CA GLY A 48 37.92 -16.76 -47.24
C GLY A 48 38.37 -15.69 -48.25
N ASN A 49 39.54 -15.08 -47.98
CA ASN A 49 40.79 -15.06 -48.78
C ASN A 49 40.66 -15.11 -50.33
N THR A 50 41.40 -14.39 -51.20
CA THR A 50 42.79 -13.89 -51.15
C THR A 50 43.10 -13.07 -52.42
N SER A 51 44.02 -12.11 -52.30
CA SER A 51 45.07 -11.72 -53.28
C SER A 51 44.74 -11.04 -54.63
N ARG A 52 45.05 -9.73 -54.64
CA ARG A 52 46.17 -9.08 -55.38
C ARG A 52 46.02 -8.87 -56.91
N SER A 53 45.95 -7.59 -57.30
CA SER A 53 46.82 -7.08 -58.38
C SER A 53 47.00 -5.55 -58.26
N ILE A 54 48.21 -5.14 -58.63
CA ILE A 54 48.86 -3.85 -58.46
C ILE A 54 48.89 -3.23 -59.86
N ILE A 55 48.32 -2.04 -60.05
CA ILE A 55 48.67 -1.19 -61.19
C ILE A 55 48.74 0.26 -60.71
N ALA A 56 49.91 0.84 -60.94
CA ALA A 56 50.26 2.21 -60.64
C ALA A 56 49.82 3.13 -61.79
N THR A 57 49.23 4.30 -61.47
CA THR A 57 49.15 5.44 -62.39
C THR A 57 49.01 6.75 -61.60
N THR A 58 50.10 7.50 -61.57
CA THR A 58 50.30 8.98 -61.55
C THR A 58 49.42 9.94 -60.71
N PRO A 59 50.01 11.05 -60.20
CA PRO A 59 49.46 11.85 -59.11
C PRO A 59 48.48 12.94 -59.58
N GLY A 60 47.27 12.94 -59.02
CA GLY A 60 46.32 14.06 -59.09
C GLY A 60 46.45 14.98 -57.87
N PRO A 61 45.92 16.22 -57.93
CA PRO A 61 46.08 17.20 -56.86
C PRO A 61 45.31 16.74 -55.61
N VAL A 62 45.98 16.89 -54.46
CA VAL A 62 45.42 16.63 -53.13
C VAL A 62 44.17 17.50 -52.93
N PRO A 63 43.02 16.95 -52.53
CA PRO A 63 41.92 17.78 -52.04
C PRO A 63 42.32 18.34 -50.67
N ASP A 64 42.16 19.65 -50.50
CA ASP A 64 42.42 20.36 -49.25
C ASP A 64 41.74 19.71 -48.04
N PRO A 65 42.34 19.78 -46.84
CA PRO A 65 41.72 19.28 -45.62
C PRO A 65 40.36 19.96 -45.40
N PRO A 66 39.32 19.23 -44.93
CA PRO A 66 38.03 19.84 -44.66
C PRO A 66 38.24 20.95 -43.62
N SER A 67 37.90 22.17 -44.03
CA SER A 67 37.87 23.35 -43.18
C SER A 67 37.01 23.04 -41.94
N PRO A 68 37.35 23.58 -40.76
CA PRO A 68 36.57 23.33 -39.54
C PRO A 68 35.12 23.79 -39.77
N PRO A 69 34.11 23.11 -39.21
CA PRO A 69 32.72 23.51 -39.34
C PRO A 69 32.45 24.74 -38.45
N GLY A 70 33.01 25.89 -38.82
CA GLY A 70 32.71 27.20 -38.27
C GLY A 70 31.51 27.82 -38.99
N GLY A 71 30.42 27.07 -39.12
CA GLY A 71 29.17 27.60 -39.64
C GLY A 71 28.34 28.14 -38.50
N ASN A 72 28.17 29.46 -38.41
CA ASN A 72 27.15 30.05 -37.54
C ASN A 72 25.80 29.41 -37.90
N LYS A 73 25.29 28.52 -37.02
CA LYS A 73 23.97 27.91 -37.18
C LYS A 73 22.94 29.03 -37.37
N SER A 74 22.08 28.91 -38.38
CA SER A 74 20.96 29.84 -38.55
C SER A 74 20.12 29.89 -37.26
N ARG A 75 19.58 31.05 -36.91
CA ARG A 75 18.73 31.23 -35.72
C ARG A 75 17.54 30.25 -35.71
N ASP A 76 17.03 29.91 -36.89
CA ASP A 76 15.95 28.93 -37.05
C ASP A 76 16.41 27.49 -36.78
N ALA A 77 17.66 27.15 -37.10
CA ALA A 77 18.22 25.84 -36.81
C ALA A 77 18.40 25.65 -35.30
N ILE A 78 18.88 26.68 -34.59
CA ILE A 78 19.02 26.68 -33.12
C ILE A 78 17.65 26.54 -32.45
N ARG A 79 16.63 27.23 -32.97
CA ARG A 79 15.26 27.13 -32.45
C ARG A 79 14.68 25.73 -32.63
N ARG A 80 14.91 25.09 -33.79
CA ARG A 80 14.46 23.72 -34.04
C ARG A 80 15.14 22.71 -33.14
N GLU A 81 16.47 22.81 -32.99
CA GLU A 81 17.25 21.96 -32.09
C GLU A 81 16.77 22.08 -30.62
N ALA A 82 16.48 23.31 -30.17
CA ALA A 82 15.89 23.54 -28.85
C ALA A 82 14.48 22.93 -28.74
N GLN A 83 13.65 23.04 -29.77
CA GLN A 83 12.31 22.44 -29.78
C GLN A 83 12.38 20.91 -29.73
N ASP A 84 13.29 20.30 -30.49
CA ASP A 84 13.48 18.85 -30.52
C ASP A 84 13.97 18.33 -29.16
N ALA A 85 14.92 19.04 -28.54
CA ALA A 85 15.37 18.74 -27.18
C ALA A 85 14.25 18.87 -26.15
N ILE A 86 13.44 19.93 -26.22
CA ILE A 86 12.28 20.14 -25.34
C ILE A 86 11.27 19.00 -25.52
N ASN A 87 10.92 18.65 -26.76
CA ASN A 87 9.95 17.59 -27.05
C ASN A 87 10.43 16.21 -26.55
N ALA A 88 11.74 15.97 -26.53
CA ALA A 88 12.32 14.75 -25.98
C ALA A 88 12.18 14.66 -24.44
N ILE A 89 12.22 15.80 -23.74
CA ILE A 89 12.17 15.86 -22.27
C ILE A 89 10.74 16.05 -21.75
N LEU A 90 9.95 16.86 -22.44
CA LEU A 90 8.58 17.27 -22.12
C LEU A 90 7.72 17.03 -23.36
N PRO A 91 6.98 15.90 -23.41
CA PRO A 91 6.20 15.55 -24.58
C PRO A 91 5.08 16.55 -24.83
N PRO A 92 4.70 16.79 -26.11
CA PRO A 92 3.57 17.64 -26.44
C PRO A 92 2.26 17.06 -25.91
N LYS A 93 1.30 17.94 -25.64
CA LYS A 93 -0.06 17.53 -25.31
C LYS A 93 -0.83 17.26 -26.59
N GLU A 94 -1.58 16.17 -26.61
CA GLU A 94 -2.49 15.82 -27.70
C GLU A 94 -3.87 15.52 -27.14
N TRP A 95 -4.91 16.07 -27.76
CA TRP A 95 -6.29 15.77 -27.42
C TRP A 95 -7.16 15.74 -28.66
N THR A 96 -8.33 15.11 -28.54
CA THR A 96 -9.34 15.04 -29.59
C THR A 96 -10.53 15.89 -29.20
N GLU A 97 -10.95 16.79 -30.08
CA GLU A 97 -12.12 17.65 -29.91
C GLU A 97 -12.85 17.68 -31.25
N ASP A 98 -14.16 17.35 -31.26
CA ASP A 98 -14.99 17.32 -32.47
C ASP A 98 -14.39 16.53 -33.66
N ASP A 99 -13.92 15.29 -33.40
CA ASP A 99 -13.22 14.41 -34.38
C ASP A 99 -11.94 15.01 -34.98
N GLN A 100 -11.42 16.08 -34.38
CA GLN A 100 -10.17 16.73 -34.75
C GLN A 100 -9.09 16.44 -33.72
N ILE A 101 -7.87 16.18 -34.18
CA ILE A 101 -6.72 15.97 -33.29
C ILE A 101 -5.96 17.29 -33.16
N TRP A 102 -5.89 17.80 -31.94
CA TRP A 102 -5.12 18.99 -31.58
C TRP A 102 -3.83 18.60 -30.90
N ARG A 103 -2.74 19.28 -31.27
CA ARG A 103 -1.43 19.12 -30.62
C ARG A 103 -0.95 20.48 -30.11
N GLN A 104 -0.49 20.50 -28.86
CA GLN A 104 0.05 21.67 -28.21
C GLN A 104 1.50 21.41 -27.79
N LEU A 105 2.42 22.15 -28.41
CA LEU A 105 3.86 22.08 -28.14
C LEU A 105 4.22 22.91 -26.90
N VAL A 106 5.26 22.47 -26.22
CA VAL A 106 5.91 23.26 -25.17
C VAL A 106 6.75 24.35 -25.84
N SER A 107 6.64 25.58 -25.36
CA SER A 107 7.23 26.74 -26.05
C SER A 107 8.75 26.70 -26.04
N SER A 108 9.41 26.89 -27.19
CA SER A 108 10.86 27.09 -27.28
C SER A 108 11.30 28.55 -27.02
N THR A 109 10.39 29.41 -26.55
CA THR A 109 10.71 30.84 -26.35
C THR A 109 11.68 31.02 -25.16
N PRO A 110 12.81 31.75 -25.34
CA PRO A 110 13.70 32.07 -24.24
C PRO A 110 12.99 32.86 -23.14
N ALA A 111 13.30 32.56 -21.89
CA ALA A 111 12.73 33.27 -20.74
C ALA A 111 13.54 34.51 -20.38
N THR A 112 12.83 35.56 -19.98
CA THR A 112 13.38 36.79 -19.41
C THR A 112 13.28 36.79 -17.89
N ARG A 113 13.98 37.72 -17.22
CA ARG A 113 13.85 37.89 -15.76
C ARG A 113 12.39 38.17 -15.32
N LEU A 114 11.63 38.89 -16.14
CA LEU A 114 10.22 39.17 -15.86
C LEU A 114 9.36 37.91 -15.91
N ASP A 115 9.64 37.00 -16.85
CA ASP A 115 8.92 35.72 -16.95
C ASP A 115 9.14 34.84 -15.71
N VAL A 116 10.36 34.84 -15.15
CA VAL A 116 10.68 34.09 -13.92
C VAL A 116 9.95 34.67 -12.71
N LEU A 117 9.88 36.00 -12.59
CA LEU A 117 9.12 36.66 -11.53
C LEU A 117 7.62 36.37 -11.64
N ALA A 118 7.07 36.41 -12.86
CA ALA A 118 5.69 36.06 -13.11
C ALA A 118 5.38 34.60 -12.76
N LEU A 119 6.29 33.67 -13.09
CA LEU A 119 6.15 32.26 -12.71
C LEU A 119 6.09 32.07 -11.19
N GLN A 120 6.96 32.77 -10.44
CA GLN A 120 6.94 32.74 -8.99
C GLN A 120 5.60 33.24 -8.42
N GLU A 121 5.14 34.41 -8.88
CA GLU A 121 3.88 35.00 -8.42
C GLU A 121 2.67 34.11 -8.77
N GLN A 122 2.68 33.48 -9.95
CA GLN A 122 1.68 32.50 -10.35
C GLN A 122 1.68 31.27 -9.45
N LEU A 123 2.86 30.71 -9.15
CA LEU A 123 2.98 29.57 -8.25
C LEU A 123 2.42 29.91 -6.85
N ASP A 124 2.83 31.04 -6.28
CA ASP A 124 2.39 31.49 -4.95
C ASP A 124 0.88 31.73 -4.91
N SER A 125 0.34 32.39 -5.94
CA SER A 125 -1.09 32.63 -6.09
C SER A 125 -1.87 31.32 -6.17
N ARG A 126 -1.37 30.34 -6.91
CA ARG A 126 -2.03 29.03 -7.08
C ARG A 126 -1.95 28.17 -5.83
N LEU A 127 -0.83 28.20 -5.11
CA LEU A 127 -0.70 27.52 -3.82
C LEU A 127 -1.71 28.06 -2.81
N LYS A 128 -1.88 29.39 -2.74
CA LYS A 128 -2.89 30.03 -1.88
C LYS A 128 -4.31 29.72 -2.34
N GLN A 129 -4.61 29.88 -3.63
CA GLN A 129 -5.95 29.67 -4.20
C GLN A 129 -6.43 28.23 -4.00
N ARG A 130 -5.54 27.24 -4.18
CA ARG A 130 -5.85 25.82 -3.98
C ARG A 130 -5.64 25.36 -2.53
N GLN A 131 -5.34 26.28 -1.60
CA GLN A 131 -5.14 26.00 -0.17
C GLN A 131 -4.17 24.83 0.08
N ALA A 132 -3.02 24.84 -0.59
CA ALA A 132 -2.00 23.83 -0.40
C ALA A 132 -1.43 23.86 1.03
N ARG A 133 -1.21 22.68 1.64
CA ARG A 133 -0.64 22.59 2.99
C ARG A 133 0.84 22.96 2.98
N GLU A 134 1.27 23.79 3.92
CA GLU A 134 2.66 24.20 4.08
C GLU A 134 3.53 23.09 4.68
N ILE A 135 2.96 22.24 5.55
CA ILE A 135 3.67 21.18 6.27
C ILE A 135 3.06 19.82 5.93
N GLY A 136 3.92 18.81 5.80
CA GLY A 136 3.53 17.43 5.53
C GLY A 136 3.26 17.13 4.04
N ILE A 137 2.74 15.94 3.77
CA ILE A 137 2.47 15.46 2.40
C ILE A 137 1.23 16.18 1.85
N CYS A 138 1.38 16.85 0.70
CA CYS A 138 0.30 17.57 0.03
C CYS A 138 0.34 17.31 -1.49
N PRO A 139 -0.69 16.64 -2.07
CA PRO A 139 -0.75 16.36 -3.50
C PRO A 139 -0.77 17.61 -4.37
N ILE A 140 -1.57 18.62 -3.97
CA ILE A 140 -1.70 19.90 -4.69
C ILE A 140 -0.34 20.60 -4.78
N ARG A 141 0.38 20.64 -3.66
CA ARG A 141 1.73 21.21 -3.62
C ARG A 141 2.67 20.43 -4.54
N ARG A 142 2.69 19.10 -4.43
CA ARG A 142 3.53 18.25 -5.30
C ARG A 142 3.25 18.52 -6.79
N GLU A 143 1.98 18.59 -7.18
CA GLU A 143 1.57 18.86 -8.56
C GLU A 143 2.09 20.22 -9.03
N LEU A 144 1.87 21.29 -8.27
CA LEU A 144 2.29 22.65 -8.64
C LEU A 144 3.82 22.78 -8.70
N TYR A 145 4.55 22.19 -7.75
CA TYR A 145 6.02 22.18 -7.79
C TYR A 145 6.56 21.34 -8.95
N SER A 146 5.91 20.23 -9.30
CA SER A 146 6.29 19.44 -10.48
C SER A 146 6.14 20.26 -11.76
N GLN A 147 5.00 20.95 -11.92
CA GLN A 147 4.77 21.80 -13.09
C GLN A 147 5.76 22.98 -13.15
N CYS A 148 6.06 23.60 -11.99
CA CYS A 148 7.07 24.65 -11.92
C CYS A 148 8.47 24.11 -12.30
N PHE A 149 8.82 22.92 -11.83
CA PHE A 149 10.09 22.30 -12.17
C PHE A 149 10.20 21.94 -13.66
N ASP A 150 9.11 21.50 -14.28
CA ASP A 150 9.05 21.28 -15.73
C ASP A 150 9.24 22.60 -16.51
N GLU A 151 8.67 23.72 -16.03
CA GLU A 151 8.92 25.05 -16.63
C GLU A 151 10.38 25.48 -16.46
N LEU A 152 11.01 25.21 -15.31
CA LEU A 152 12.44 25.47 -15.12
C LEU A 152 13.29 24.62 -16.07
N ILE A 153 12.95 23.33 -16.23
CA ILE A 153 13.61 22.45 -17.20
C ILE A 153 13.46 23.00 -18.62
N ARG A 154 12.27 23.46 -19.01
CA ARG A 154 12.03 24.11 -20.30
C ARG A 154 12.94 25.32 -20.49
N GLN A 155 12.95 26.26 -19.55
CA GLN A 155 13.78 27.48 -19.62
C GLN A 155 15.28 27.18 -19.72
N VAL A 156 15.73 26.20 -18.94
CA VAL A 156 17.13 25.76 -18.94
C VAL A 156 17.48 25.08 -20.26
N THR A 157 16.59 24.24 -20.79
CA THR A 157 16.78 23.52 -22.07
C THR A 157 16.87 24.50 -23.24
N VAL A 158 16.02 25.54 -23.27
CA VAL A 158 16.10 26.62 -24.28
C VAL A 158 17.45 27.34 -24.22
N SER A 159 18.03 27.49 -23.02
CA SER A 159 19.32 28.15 -22.83
C SER A 159 20.50 27.25 -23.19
N CYS A 160 20.45 25.98 -22.76
CA CYS A 160 21.46 24.94 -22.98
C CYS A 160 20.79 23.58 -22.81
N SER A 161 20.68 22.85 -23.92
CA SER A 161 19.94 21.58 -23.99
C SER A 161 20.52 20.51 -23.07
N GLU A 162 21.84 20.42 -22.98
CA GLU A 162 22.59 19.43 -22.22
C GLU A 162 22.32 19.56 -20.71
N ARG A 163 22.24 20.82 -20.23
CA ARG A 163 21.87 21.11 -18.85
C ARG A 163 20.39 20.77 -18.59
N GLY A 164 19.53 20.98 -19.59
CA GLY A 164 18.13 20.56 -19.56
C GLY A 164 17.99 19.05 -19.39
N PHE A 165 18.68 18.26 -20.22
CA PHE A 165 18.71 16.80 -20.13
C PHE A 165 19.24 16.30 -18.78
N LEU A 166 20.28 16.95 -18.25
CA LEU A 166 20.80 16.59 -16.92
C LEU A 166 19.76 16.82 -15.82
N LEU A 167 19.06 17.97 -15.84
CA LEU A 167 17.99 18.26 -14.88
C LEU A 167 16.81 17.28 -15.01
N ALA A 168 16.43 16.91 -16.24
CA ALA A 168 15.41 15.90 -16.48
C ALA A 168 15.79 14.55 -15.89
N ARG A 169 17.05 14.12 -16.04
CA ARG A 169 17.52 12.88 -15.43
C ARG A 169 17.46 12.93 -13.90
N VAL A 170 17.83 14.05 -13.29
CA VAL A 170 17.73 14.25 -11.84
C VAL A 170 16.26 14.20 -11.39
N ARG A 171 15.34 14.84 -12.13
CA ARG A 171 13.89 14.75 -11.89
C ARG A 171 13.41 13.31 -11.84
N ASP A 172 13.79 12.54 -12.86
CA ASP A 172 13.28 11.17 -13.04
C ASP A 172 13.85 10.23 -11.97
N GLU A 173 15.12 10.39 -11.58
CA GLU A 173 15.73 9.67 -10.45
C GLU A 173 15.04 9.99 -9.11
N LEU A 174 14.72 11.27 -8.84
CA LEU A 174 13.99 11.68 -7.64
C LEU A 174 12.57 11.08 -7.62
N ASN A 175 11.90 11.05 -8.77
CA ASN A 175 10.58 10.44 -8.90
C ASN A 175 10.62 8.93 -8.66
N LEU A 176 11.65 8.24 -9.17
CA LEU A 176 11.87 6.81 -8.94
C LEU A 176 12.14 6.51 -7.45
N THR A 177 13.01 7.30 -6.82
CA THR A 177 13.31 7.20 -5.39
C THR A 177 12.05 7.38 -4.55
N LEU A 178 11.24 8.39 -4.90
CA LEU A 178 10.00 8.69 -4.22
C LEU A 178 8.96 7.57 -4.37
N LEU A 179 8.80 7.03 -5.58
CA LEU A 179 7.92 5.89 -5.84
C LEU A 179 8.36 4.66 -5.03
N SER A 180 9.66 4.42 -4.94
CA SER A 180 10.22 3.34 -4.13
C SER A 180 9.87 3.49 -2.65
N TYR A 181 9.96 4.71 -2.10
CA TYR A 181 9.53 4.99 -0.73
C TYR A 181 8.02 4.81 -0.54
N GLN A 182 7.20 5.18 -1.53
CA GLN A 182 5.75 4.95 -1.47
C GLN A 182 5.44 3.45 -1.40
N THR A 183 6.01 2.64 -2.29
CA THR A 183 5.83 1.18 -2.30
C THR A 183 6.29 0.54 -0.98
N LEU A 184 7.41 1.00 -0.42
CA LEU A 184 7.92 0.50 0.86
C LEU A 184 6.98 0.86 2.02
N TYR A 185 6.45 2.09 2.02
CA TYR A 185 5.49 2.55 3.03
C TYR A 185 4.18 1.77 2.96
N GLU A 186 3.63 1.56 1.76
CA GLU A 186 2.43 0.77 1.53
C GLU A 186 2.62 -0.68 1.99
N SER A 187 3.77 -1.27 1.69
CA SER A 187 4.14 -2.62 2.14
C SER A 187 4.24 -2.72 3.67
N SER A 188 4.82 -1.70 4.30
CA SER A 188 4.98 -1.62 5.77
C SER A 188 3.62 -1.47 6.46
N LEU A 189 2.74 -0.62 5.91
CA LEU A 189 1.39 -0.44 6.42
C LEU A 189 0.57 -1.73 6.29
N ALA A 190 0.64 -2.39 5.13
CA ALA A 190 -0.05 -3.66 4.90
C ALA A 190 0.44 -4.76 5.87
N PHE A 191 1.75 -4.81 6.16
CA PHE A 191 2.29 -5.70 7.17
C PHE A 191 1.71 -5.42 8.57
N GLY A 192 1.67 -4.15 8.98
CA GLY A 192 1.11 -3.73 10.26
C GLY A 192 -0.37 -4.14 10.41
N VAL A 193 -1.19 -3.87 9.40
CA VAL A 193 -2.60 -4.26 9.36
C VAL A 193 -2.76 -5.78 9.45
N ARG A 194 -1.96 -6.54 8.69
CA ARG A 194 -2.01 -8.01 8.74
C ARG A 194 -1.66 -8.55 10.12
N LYS A 195 -0.66 -7.96 10.79
CA LYS A 195 -0.27 -8.38 12.15
C LYS A 195 -1.30 -8.01 13.20
N ALA A 196 -1.93 -6.83 13.09
CA ALA A 196 -3.05 -6.46 13.94
C ALA A 196 -4.22 -7.44 13.78
N LEU A 197 -4.59 -7.77 12.54
CA LEU A 197 -5.63 -8.76 12.28
C LEU A 197 -5.25 -10.15 12.80
N GLN A 198 -4.00 -10.59 12.59
CA GLN A 198 -3.51 -11.88 13.08
C GLN A 198 -3.60 -12.00 14.60
N ALA A 199 -3.43 -10.90 15.34
CA ALA A 199 -3.57 -10.89 16.80
C ALA A 199 -5.02 -11.03 17.26
N GLU A 200 -6.00 -10.60 16.46
CA GLU A 200 -7.42 -10.72 16.78
C GLU A 200 -8.02 -12.09 16.40
N ILE A 201 -7.40 -12.81 15.46
CA ILE A 201 -7.85 -14.15 15.07
C ILE A 201 -7.77 -15.10 16.26
N GLY A 202 -8.89 -15.77 16.56
CA GLY A 202 -8.99 -16.73 17.67
C GLY A 202 -9.24 -16.10 19.03
N ARG A 203 -9.22 -14.77 19.16
CA ARG A 203 -9.56 -14.10 20.43
C ARG A 203 -11.02 -14.40 20.84
N GLY A 204 -11.96 -14.28 19.90
CA GLY A 204 -13.38 -14.56 20.16
C GLY A 204 -13.63 -16.00 20.60
N GLU A 205 -13.03 -16.99 19.92
CA GLU A 205 -13.16 -18.40 20.29
C GLU A 205 -12.61 -18.68 21.70
N MET A 206 -11.49 -18.03 22.07
CA MET A 206 -10.92 -18.13 23.41
C MET A 206 -11.80 -17.45 24.45
N GLU A 207 -12.40 -16.30 24.13
CA GLU A 207 -13.34 -15.59 25.01
C GLU A 207 -14.60 -16.44 25.28
N ASP A 208 -15.15 -17.06 24.25
CA ASP A 208 -16.29 -17.99 24.37
C ASP A 208 -15.93 -19.20 25.25
N GLN A 209 -14.75 -19.78 25.07
CA GLN A 209 -14.26 -20.89 25.91
C GLN A 209 -14.08 -20.47 27.36
N ILE A 210 -13.55 -19.27 27.62
CA ILE A 210 -13.40 -18.73 28.97
C ILE A 210 -14.77 -18.57 29.63
N GLU A 211 -15.76 -18.06 28.92
CA GLU A 211 -17.12 -17.88 29.44
C GLU A 211 -17.79 -19.22 29.77
N GLN A 212 -17.67 -20.20 28.87
CA GLN A 212 -18.16 -21.56 29.10
C GLN A 212 -17.51 -22.20 30.32
N LEU A 213 -16.18 -22.12 30.44
CA LEU A 213 -15.44 -22.69 31.58
C LEU A 213 -15.82 -22.03 32.90
N LYS A 214 -16.03 -20.70 32.92
CA LYS A 214 -16.52 -19.99 34.11
C LYS A 214 -17.92 -20.45 34.53
N HIS A 215 -18.82 -20.65 33.57
CA HIS A 215 -20.15 -21.17 33.87
C HIS A 215 -20.09 -22.60 34.44
N VAL A 216 -19.24 -23.46 33.88
CA VAL A 216 -19.02 -24.81 34.39
C VAL A 216 -18.41 -24.79 35.79
N GLU A 217 -17.42 -23.94 36.05
CA GLU A 217 -16.81 -23.76 37.37
C GLU A 217 -17.86 -23.38 38.40
N GLN A 218 -18.69 -22.37 38.12
CA GLN A 218 -19.77 -21.94 39.02
C GLN A 218 -20.78 -23.05 39.29
N ASN A 219 -21.17 -23.80 38.27
CA ASN A 219 -22.11 -24.92 38.43
C ASN A 219 -21.50 -26.04 39.28
N LEU A 220 -20.22 -26.38 39.07
CA LEU A 220 -19.51 -27.37 39.87
C LEU A 220 -19.31 -26.92 41.32
N GLU A 221 -19.05 -25.64 41.56
CA GLU A 221 -18.99 -25.08 42.91
C GLU A 221 -20.34 -25.20 43.62
N CYS A 222 -21.44 -24.89 42.93
CA CYS A 222 -22.79 -25.04 43.47
C CYS A 222 -23.07 -26.50 43.85
N GLN A 223 -22.84 -27.45 42.94
CA GLN A 223 -23.00 -28.89 43.20
C GLN A 223 -22.13 -29.38 44.36
N LYS A 224 -20.89 -28.90 44.45
CA LYS A 224 -19.98 -29.23 45.56
C LYS A 224 -20.53 -28.71 46.89
N THR A 225 -21.11 -27.52 46.92
CA THR A 225 -21.74 -26.98 48.14
C THR A 225 -22.99 -27.76 48.53
N GLU A 226 -23.84 -28.10 47.56
CA GLU A 226 -25.06 -28.91 47.79
C GLU A 226 -24.71 -30.28 48.37
N LEU A 227 -23.79 -31.01 47.74
CA LEU A 227 -23.33 -32.33 48.20
C LEU A 227 -22.69 -32.27 49.59
N LYS A 228 -21.95 -31.20 49.92
CA LYS A 228 -21.40 -31.00 51.26
C LYS A 228 -22.49 -30.84 52.31
N VAL A 229 -23.49 -29.99 52.02
CA VAL A 229 -24.63 -29.79 52.92
C VAL A 229 -25.40 -31.09 53.12
N GLU A 230 -25.59 -31.88 52.06
CA GLU A 230 -26.25 -33.19 52.14
C GLU A 230 -25.44 -34.20 52.97
N LEU A 231 -24.12 -34.24 52.80
CA LEU A 231 -23.22 -35.07 53.60
C LEU A 231 -23.28 -34.71 55.08
N GLU A 232 -23.20 -33.42 55.41
CA GLU A 232 -23.31 -32.94 56.80
C GLU A 232 -24.66 -33.29 57.42
N ARG A 233 -25.75 -33.13 56.66
CA ARG A 233 -27.10 -33.49 57.11
C ARG A 233 -27.25 -34.99 57.36
N ASN A 234 -26.67 -35.83 56.51
CA ASN A 234 -26.71 -37.29 56.66
C ASN A 234 -25.81 -37.77 57.79
N ALA A 235 -24.62 -37.19 57.95
CA ALA A 235 -23.72 -37.49 59.05
C ALA A 235 -24.37 -37.13 60.40
N LYS A 236 -25.05 -35.98 60.49
CA LYS A 236 -25.78 -35.57 61.69
C LYS A 236 -26.92 -36.53 62.02
N ARG A 237 -27.73 -36.93 61.02
CA ARG A 237 -28.80 -37.93 61.21
C ARG A 237 -28.24 -39.27 61.68
N ALA A 238 -27.19 -39.79 61.04
CA ALA A 238 -26.57 -41.04 61.44
C ALA A 238 -26.00 -40.98 62.86
N GLN A 239 -25.45 -39.83 63.27
CA GLN A 239 -24.97 -39.62 64.63
C GLN A 239 -26.13 -39.61 65.65
N GLU A 240 -27.22 -38.90 65.35
CA GLU A 240 -28.43 -38.88 66.17
C GLU A 240 -29.05 -40.29 66.31
N ASP A 241 -29.13 -41.05 65.22
CA ASP A 241 -29.61 -42.43 65.23
C ASP A 241 -28.72 -43.34 66.08
N MET A 242 -27.39 -43.24 65.92
CA MET A 242 -26.42 -43.99 66.73
C MET A 242 -26.49 -43.66 68.21
N ASP A 243 -26.63 -42.39 68.56
CA ASP A 243 -26.73 -41.96 69.94
C ASP A 243 -28.08 -42.37 70.55
N SER A 244 -29.17 -42.33 69.78
CA SER A 244 -30.47 -42.86 70.21
C SER A 244 -30.44 -44.37 70.47
N LEU A 245 -29.75 -45.14 69.61
CA LEU A 245 -29.63 -46.60 69.76
C LEU A 245 -28.75 -46.96 70.96
N LYS A 246 -27.66 -46.22 71.21
CA LYS A 246 -26.83 -46.38 72.41
C LYS A 246 -27.63 -46.10 73.68
N GLU A 247 -28.45 -45.05 73.67
CA GLU A 247 -29.30 -44.68 74.80
C GLU A 247 -30.36 -45.75 75.08
N GLN A 248 -31.05 -46.23 74.04
CA GLN A 248 -32.01 -47.34 74.16
C GLN A 248 -31.34 -48.61 74.69
N HIS A 249 -30.16 -48.96 74.18
CA HIS A 249 -29.42 -50.13 74.64
C HIS A 249 -28.94 -49.98 76.09
N ALA A 250 -28.49 -48.78 76.49
CA ALA A 250 -28.11 -48.50 77.87
C ALA A 250 -29.29 -48.66 78.83
N GLN A 251 -30.47 -48.13 78.46
CA GLN A 251 -31.71 -48.29 79.24
C GLN A 251 -32.15 -49.76 79.32
N GLU A 252 -32.05 -50.52 78.23
CA GLU A 252 -32.38 -51.94 78.21
C GLU A 252 -31.43 -52.74 79.12
N VAL A 253 -30.12 -52.50 79.03
CA VAL A 253 -29.11 -53.11 79.90
C VAL A 253 -29.37 -52.78 81.37
N GLU A 254 -29.69 -51.53 81.69
CA GLU A 254 -30.03 -51.12 83.06
C GLU A 254 -31.28 -51.85 83.57
N SER A 255 -32.33 -51.94 82.76
CA SER A 255 -33.55 -52.67 83.12
C SER A 255 -33.28 -54.17 83.37
N LEU A 256 -32.45 -54.81 82.52
CA LEU A 256 -32.06 -56.21 82.66
C LEU A 256 -31.18 -56.43 83.89
N GLN A 257 -30.30 -55.49 84.23
CA GLN A 257 -29.50 -55.53 85.45
C GLN A 257 -30.38 -55.41 86.70
N GLN A 258 -31.34 -54.49 86.71
CA GLN A 258 -32.32 -54.35 87.80
C GLN A 258 -33.16 -55.62 87.98
N SER A 259 -33.67 -56.20 86.88
CA SER A 259 -34.41 -57.46 86.91
C SER A 259 -33.56 -58.64 87.39
N ASN A 260 -32.31 -58.76 86.91
CA ASN A 260 -31.37 -59.76 87.41
C ASN A 260 -31.09 -59.60 88.90
N LYS A 261 -30.98 -58.37 89.38
CA LYS A 261 -30.78 -58.09 90.81
C LYS A 261 -31.98 -58.54 91.63
N GLN A 262 -33.20 -58.21 91.21
CA GLN A 262 -34.43 -58.66 91.86
C GLN A 262 -34.54 -60.19 91.86
N LEU A 263 -34.22 -60.86 90.75
CA LEU A 263 -34.22 -62.33 90.66
C LEU A 263 -33.18 -62.98 91.56
N LYS A 264 -31.99 -62.38 91.71
CA LYS A 264 -30.97 -62.83 92.67
C LYS A 264 -31.44 -62.68 94.10
N GLU A 265 -32.02 -61.54 94.46
CA GLU A 265 -32.60 -61.29 95.79
C GLU A 265 -33.72 -62.30 96.10
N LEU A 266 -34.59 -62.61 95.13
CA LEU A 266 -35.61 -63.67 95.25
C LEU A 266 -35.00 -65.06 95.46
N LEU A 267 -33.96 -65.42 94.69
CA LEU A 267 -33.25 -66.69 94.83
C LEU A 267 -32.54 -66.81 96.18
N GLU A 268 -31.88 -65.76 96.64
CA GLU A 268 -31.27 -65.70 97.98
C GLU A 268 -32.33 -65.82 99.08
N GLY A 269 -33.50 -65.19 98.92
CA GLY A 269 -34.64 -65.37 99.81
C GLY A 269 -35.15 -66.81 99.87
N VAL A 270 -35.29 -67.48 98.72
CA VAL A 270 -35.71 -68.90 98.65
C VAL A 270 -34.63 -69.85 99.22
N LEU A 271 -33.35 -69.56 99.00
CA LEU A 271 -32.24 -70.37 99.51
C LEU A 271 -32.00 -70.19 101.03
N THR A 272 -32.26 -69.01 101.58
CA THR A 272 -32.13 -68.74 103.03
C THR A 272 -33.37 -69.11 103.84
N GLY A 273 -34.54 -69.22 103.19
CA GLY A 273 -35.78 -69.72 103.79
C GLY A 273 -35.88 -71.26 103.93
N ASN A 274 -34.87 -72.01 103.49
CA ASN A 274 -34.81 -73.48 103.55
C ASN A 274 -33.80 -74.01 104.58
N LYS A 275 -33.67 -73.34 105.74
CA LYS A 275 -33.00 -73.89 106.94
C LYS A 275 -33.98 -74.57 107.88
#